data_AF-A0A6A1VHI7-F1
#
_entry.id   AF-A0A6A1VHI7-F1
#
_cell.length_a   1.000
_cell.length_b   1.000
_cell.length_c   1.000
_cell.angle_alpha   90.00
_cell.angle_beta   90.00
_cell.angle_gamma   90.00
#
_symmetry.space_group_name_H-M   'P 1'
#
loop_
_entity.id
_entity.type
_entity.pdbx_description
1 polymer ?
#
loop_
_entity_poly.entity_id
_entity_poly.type
_entity_poly.pdbx_seq_one_letter_code
_entity_poly.pdbx_strand_id
1 'polypeptide(L)'
;MGRSSSFLPLLTFLVSLFSLPIHSLSSTDSLVFGGCTQQKYAPNSPYESNLNSLLTSLVNAATYSSYNNYTIIGSSPQDVIYGLFQCQGDLSMPDCATCVARSVSQIGVLCPQTCGGAVQLQGCYVKYDNATFLGVEDKTVVFKKCGPSIGYDTDTLSRRDAVLAALASTGGQYRVGGSGDVQGVAQCVGDLSPGECQDCASDAIGRLKSDCGGAIFGDMFLAKCYARYQTGDSHIYSNGHHDHISSNEGEKTFAIIIGLLAGVALLIIFLTFIRKVNKLHMFVKVTGTALNFMKFLEWFAFGGSFAYLFFFSQ
;
A
#
# COMPACT_ATOMS: atom_id res chain seq x y z
N MET A 1 -19.69 23.57 43.04
CA MET A 1 -20.11 22.78 41.85
C MET A 1 -19.28 23.22 40.65
N GLY A 2 -18.16 22.56 40.41
CA GLY A 2 -17.30 22.83 39.25
C GLY A 2 -17.82 22.07 38.01
N ARG A 3 -18.04 22.79 36.91
CA ARG A 3 -18.31 22.19 35.59
C ARG A 3 -16.98 21.67 35.04
N SER A 4 -16.73 20.36 35.21
CA SER A 4 -15.59 19.69 34.61
C SER A 4 -15.74 19.64 33.07
N SER A 5 -14.65 19.96 32.39
CA SER A 5 -14.53 20.20 30.95
C SER A 5 -14.89 19.00 30.08
N SER A 6 -15.87 19.19 29.19
CA SER A 6 -16.28 18.23 28.14
C SER A 6 -15.29 18.14 26.94
N PHE A 7 -14.07 18.65 27.09
CA PHE A 7 -13.06 18.77 26.03
C PHE A 7 -12.08 17.58 25.96
N LEU A 8 -11.98 16.81 27.04
CA LEU A 8 -11.09 15.64 27.12
C LEU A 8 -11.46 14.51 26.14
N PRO A 9 -12.74 14.14 25.93
CA PRO A 9 -13.09 13.04 25.01
C PRO A 9 -12.92 13.41 23.53
N LEU A 10 -12.99 14.70 23.18
CA LEU A 10 -12.80 15.17 21.81
C LEU A 10 -11.31 15.16 21.42
N LEU A 11 -10.43 15.49 22.36
CA LEU A 11 -8.98 15.44 22.17
C LEU A 11 -8.51 13.98 21.98
N THR A 12 -9.06 13.03 22.74
CA THR A 12 -8.74 11.60 22.57
C THR A 12 -9.24 11.06 21.23
N PHE A 13 -10.39 11.51 20.74
CA PHE A 13 -10.92 11.10 19.43
C PHE A 13 -10.06 11.64 18.27
N LEU A 14 -9.61 12.90 18.35
CA LEU A 14 -8.72 13.48 17.34
C LEU A 14 -7.35 12.79 17.33
N VAL A 15 -6.75 12.50 18.50
CA VAL A 15 -5.49 11.75 18.57
C VAL A 15 -5.64 10.34 17.97
N SER A 16 -6.79 9.68 18.15
CA SER A 16 -7.03 8.36 17.53
C SER A 16 -7.19 8.39 16.01
N LEU A 17 -7.66 9.49 15.43
CA LEU A 17 -7.73 9.70 13.97
C LEU A 17 -6.35 9.98 13.35
N PHE A 18 -5.41 10.53 14.11
CA PHE A 18 -4.01 10.72 13.69
C PHE A 18 -3.15 9.46 13.79
N SER A 19 -3.65 8.41 14.46
CA SER A 19 -2.97 7.12 14.61
C SER A 19 -3.35 6.10 13.52
N LEU A 20 -4.14 6.49 12.50
CA LEU A 20 -4.32 5.64 11.34
C LEU A 20 -2.95 5.47 10.67
N PRO A 21 -2.42 4.23 10.56
CA PRO A 21 -1.19 4.02 9.82
C PRO A 21 -1.44 4.47 8.38
N ILE A 22 -0.77 5.54 7.97
CA ILE A 22 -0.54 5.81 6.56
C ILE A 22 0.22 4.57 6.08
N HIS A 23 -0.46 3.67 5.39
CA HIS A 23 0.19 2.54 4.74
C HIS A 23 1.05 3.15 3.64
N SER A 24 2.32 3.40 3.95
CA SER A 24 3.35 3.61 2.95
C SER A 24 3.22 2.50 1.94
N LEU A 25 3.09 2.84 0.65
CA LEU A 25 3.09 1.87 -0.45
C LEU A 25 4.30 0.96 -0.23
N SER A 26 4.05 -0.28 0.18
CA SER A 26 5.09 -1.28 0.28
C SER A 26 5.65 -1.48 -1.13
N SER A 27 6.97 -1.51 -1.28
CA SER A 27 7.63 -1.75 -2.57
C SER A 27 7.18 -3.06 -3.24
N THR A 28 6.59 -3.97 -2.46
CA THR A 28 6.04 -5.28 -2.85
C THR A 28 4.99 -5.22 -3.97
N ASP A 29 4.37 -4.07 -4.17
CA ASP A 29 3.22 -3.96 -5.04
C ASP A 29 3.52 -3.41 -6.44
N SER A 30 4.78 -3.05 -6.70
CA SER A 30 5.19 -2.55 -8.01
C SER A 30 5.26 -3.66 -9.05
N LEU A 31 4.78 -3.38 -10.26
CA LEU A 31 4.76 -4.33 -11.37
C LEU A 31 6.19 -4.57 -11.89
N VAL A 32 6.59 -5.84 -11.93
CA VAL A 32 7.84 -6.28 -12.57
C VAL A 32 7.58 -6.64 -14.02
N PHE A 33 6.65 -7.56 -14.27
CA PHE A 33 6.19 -7.91 -15.61
C PHE A 33 4.76 -8.46 -15.59
N GLY A 34 4.10 -8.41 -16.74
CA GLY A 34 2.81 -9.06 -16.97
C GLY A 34 2.70 -9.56 -18.40
N GLY A 35 1.96 -10.64 -18.63
CA GLY A 35 1.78 -11.23 -19.96
C GLY A 35 0.51 -12.07 -20.04
N CYS A 36 -0.05 -12.15 -21.24
CA CYS A 36 -1.32 -12.81 -21.51
C CYS A 36 -1.19 -13.77 -22.68
N THR A 37 -1.99 -14.84 -22.70
CA THR A 37 -2.09 -15.72 -23.86
C THR A 37 -2.89 -15.06 -24.98
N GLN A 38 -2.70 -15.53 -26.21
CA GLN A 38 -3.48 -15.03 -27.36
C GLN A 38 -4.89 -15.62 -27.40
N GLN A 39 -5.09 -16.80 -26.80
CA GLN A 39 -6.39 -17.46 -26.77
C GLN A 39 -7.36 -16.68 -25.89
N LYS A 40 -8.56 -16.42 -26.40
CA LYS A 40 -9.63 -15.72 -25.69
C LYS A 40 -10.79 -16.64 -25.39
N TYR A 41 -11.44 -16.42 -24.25
CA TYR A 41 -12.69 -17.09 -23.91
C TYR A 41 -13.90 -16.24 -24.32
N ALA A 42 -15.04 -16.88 -24.51
CA ALA A 42 -16.29 -16.19 -24.82
C ALA A 42 -16.87 -15.52 -23.55
N PRO A 43 -17.44 -14.30 -23.65
CA PRO A 43 -18.13 -13.67 -22.53
C PRO A 43 -19.28 -14.54 -22.01
N ASN A 44 -19.51 -14.55 -20.70
CA ASN A 44 -20.48 -15.37 -19.99
C ASN A 44 -20.32 -16.89 -20.21
N SER A 45 -19.10 -17.33 -20.50
CA SER A 45 -18.78 -18.76 -20.64
C SER A 45 -18.60 -19.44 -19.28
N PRO A 46 -18.72 -20.78 -19.21
CA PRO A 46 -18.32 -21.54 -18.03
C PRO A 46 -16.87 -21.27 -17.64
N TYR A 47 -15.98 -21.11 -18.62
CA TYR A 47 -14.59 -20.73 -18.40
C TYR A 47 -14.44 -19.41 -17.61
N GLU A 48 -15.21 -18.37 -17.94
CA GLU A 48 -15.18 -17.09 -17.22
C GLU A 48 -15.61 -17.24 -15.75
N SER A 49 -16.68 -18.01 -15.50
CA SER A 49 -17.12 -18.33 -14.14
C SER A 49 -16.06 -19.12 -13.36
N ASN A 50 -15.41 -20.08 -14.02
CA ASN A 50 -14.34 -20.87 -13.42
C ASN A 50 -13.12 -19.98 -13.11
N LEU A 51 -12.74 -19.08 -14.02
CA LEU A 51 -11.65 -18.13 -13.80
C LEU A 51 -11.93 -17.22 -12.60
N ASN A 52 -13.13 -16.64 -12.50
CA ASN A 52 -13.49 -15.81 -11.35
C ASN A 52 -13.44 -16.60 -10.02
N SER A 53 -13.89 -17.86 -10.03
CA SER A 53 -13.84 -18.75 -8.88
C SER A 53 -12.40 -19.11 -8.49
N LEU A 54 -11.52 -19.34 -9.48
CA LEU A 54 -10.11 -19.61 -9.30
C LEU A 54 -9.40 -18.42 -8.65
N LEU A 55 -9.54 -17.23 -9.24
CA LEU A 55 -8.90 -16.00 -8.77
C LEU A 55 -9.34 -15.69 -7.33
N THR A 56 -10.61 -15.87 -7.02
CA THR A 56 -11.14 -15.73 -5.64
C THR A 56 -10.49 -16.74 -4.68
N SER A 57 -10.35 -18.00 -5.10
CA SER A 57 -9.69 -19.04 -4.31
C SER A 57 -8.22 -18.71 -4.03
N LEU A 58 -7.49 -18.18 -5.01
CA LEU A 58 -6.09 -17.77 -4.86
C LEU A 58 -5.95 -16.64 -3.81
N VAL A 59 -6.79 -15.60 -3.89
CA VAL A 59 -6.78 -14.50 -2.91
C VAL A 59 -7.11 -15.00 -1.50
N ASN A 60 -8.11 -15.86 -1.35
CA ASN A 60 -8.48 -16.42 -0.05
C ASN A 60 -7.35 -17.26 0.55
N ALA A 61 -6.72 -18.12 -0.27
CA ALA A 61 -5.62 -18.97 0.16
C ALA A 61 -4.36 -18.19 0.58
N ALA A 62 -4.10 -17.04 -0.05
CA ALA A 62 -2.98 -16.17 0.28
C ALA A 62 -3.05 -15.59 1.71
N THR A 63 -4.19 -15.71 2.40
CA THR A 63 -4.33 -15.35 3.82
C THR A 63 -3.61 -16.35 4.74
N TYR A 64 -3.40 -17.59 4.30
CA TYR A 64 -2.91 -18.69 5.14
C TYR A 64 -1.68 -19.42 4.58
N SER A 65 -1.34 -19.23 3.30
CA SER A 65 -0.16 -19.83 2.68
C SER A 65 0.55 -18.85 1.76
N SER A 66 1.88 -18.92 1.70
CA SER A 66 2.71 -18.15 0.76
C SER A 66 2.73 -18.75 -0.65
N TYR A 67 2.19 -19.95 -0.81
CA TYR A 67 2.02 -20.62 -2.09
C TYR A 67 0.79 -21.53 -2.06
N ASN A 68 -0.01 -21.50 -3.13
CA ASN A 68 -1.02 -22.51 -3.35
C ASN A 68 -1.31 -22.61 -4.85
N ASN A 69 -1.88 -23.74 -5.25
CA ASN A 69 -2.40 -23.95 -6.59
C ASN A 69 -3.81 -24.52 -6.55
N TYR A 70 -4.55 -24.31 -7.62
CA TYR A 70 -5.89 -24.82 -7.81
C TYR A 70 -6.05 -25.27 -9.25
N THR A 71 -6.84 -26.34 -9.41
CA THR A 71 -7.34 -26.79 -10.69
C THR A 71 -8.84 -26.83 -10.60
N ILE A 72 -9.53 -26.11 -11.49
CA ILE A 72 -10.98 -26.21 -11.63
C ILE A 72 -11.26 -27.02 -12.88
N ILE A 73 -11.85 -28.20 -12.68
CA ILE A 73 -12.29 -29.08 -13.75
C ILE A 73 -13.64 -28.56 -14.22
N GLY A 74 -13.71 -28.06 -15.45
CA GLY A 74 -14.95 -27.64 -16.06
C GLY A 74 -15.73 -28.81 -16.69
N SER A 75 -16.91 -28.52 -17.22
CA SER A 75 -17.78 -29.54 -17.85
C SER A 75 -17.23 -30.06 -19.18
N SER A 76 -16.35 -29.30 -19.82
CA SER A 76 -15.63 -29.64 -21.05
C SER A 76 -14.13 -29.40 -20.85
N PRO A 77 -13.24 -30.11 -21.60
CA PRO A 77 -11.80 -29.84 -21.56
C PRO A 77 -11.41 -28.38 -21.83
N GLN A 78 -12.23 -27.62 -22.56
CA GLN A 78 -12.00 -26.20 -22.82
C GLN A 78 -12.33 -25.28 -21.62
N ASP A 79 -13.01 -25.80 -20.60
CA ASP A 79 -13.43 -25.09 -19.40
C ASP A 79 -12.49 -25.36 -18.20
N VAL A 80 -11.45 -26.18 -18.41
CA VAL A 80 -10.43 -26.44 -17.38
C VAL A 80 -9.56 -25.20 -17.18
N ILE A 81 -9.22 -24.94 -15.93
CA ILE A 81 -8.31 -23.86 -15.60
C ILE A 81 -7.38 -24.26 -14.47
N TYR A 82 -6.11 -23.95 -14.65
CA TYR A 82 -5.04 -24.13 -13.69
C TYR A 82 -4.62 -22.75 -13.19
N GLY A 83 -4.34 -22.64 -11.90
CA GLY A 83 -3.80 -21.40 -11.33
C GLY A 83 -2.92 -21.64 -10.14
N LEU A 84 -1.98 -20.73 -9.93
CA LEU A 84 -1.18 -20.67 -8.72
C LEU A 84 -0.88 -19.23 -8.33
N PHE A 85 -0.50 -19.06 -7.08
CA PHE A 85 0.22 -17.87 -6.63
C PHE A 85 1.47 -18.28 -5.86
N GLN A 86 2.46 -17.40 -5.86
CA GLN A 86 3.68 -17.53 -5.08
C GLN A 86 4.04 -16.16 -4.52
N CYS A 87 3.90 -15.96 -3.22
CA CYS A 87 4.43 -14.81 -2.51
C CYS A 87 5.94 -14.96 -2.30
N GLN A 88 6.63 -13.84 -2.19
CA GLN A 88 8.03 -13.80 -1.79
C GLN A 88 8.17 -14.37 -0.37
N GLY A 89 9.23 -15.16 -0.15
CA GLY A 89 9.30 -16.04 1.03
C GLY A 89 9.46 -15.33 2.38
N ASP A 90 9.73 -14.03 2.40
CA ASP A 90 9.86 -13.18 3.59
C ASP A 90 8.66 -12.26 3.84
N LEU A 91 7.60 -12.34 3.02
CA LEU A 91 6.38 -11.56 3.23
C LEU A 91 5.54 -12.12 4.38
N SER A 92 4.97 -11.22 5.17
CA SER A 92 3.94 -11.58 6.13
C SER A 92 2.67 -12.06 5.41
N MET A 93 1.86 -12.88 6.07
CA MET A 93 0.62 -13.39 5.46
C MET A 93 -0.36 -12.29 5.03
N PRO A 94 -0.58 -11.22 5.81
CA PRO A 94 -1.38 -10.08 5.36
C PRO A 94 -0.82 -9.36 4.12
N ASP A 95 0.50 -9.21 4.03
CA ASP A 95 1.15 -8.57 2.87
C ASP A 95 1.06 -9.47 1.64
N CYS A 96 1.22 -10.78 1.81
CA CYS A 96 1.03 -11.78 0.76
C CYS A 96 -0.40 -11.71 0.19
N ALA A 97 -1.42 -11.74 1.06
CA ALA A 97 -2.82 -11.61 0.63
C ALA A 97 -3.08 -10.30 -0.13
N THR A 98 -2.52 -9.19 0.35
CA THR A 98 -2.63 -7.88 -0.29
C THR A 98 -1.97 -7.87 -1.68
N CYS A 99 -0.77 -8.43 -1.79
CA CYS A 99 -0.04 -8.52 -3.06
C CYS A 99 -0.80 -9.39 -4.07
N VAL A 100 -1.31 -10.55 -3.65
CA VAL A 100 -2.06 -11.46 -4.52
C VAL A 100 -3.36 -10.80 -4.99
N ALA A 101 -4.11 -10.14 -4.10
CA ALA A 101 -5.30 -9.39 -4.47
C ALA A 101 -5.00 -8.30 -5.50
N ARG A 102 -3.89 -7.57 -5.34
CA ARG A 102 -3.46 -6.54 -6.29
C ARG A 102 -3.03 -7.15 -7.63
N SER A 103 -2.31 -8.26 -7.60
CA SER A 103 -1.91 -8.99 -8.82
C SER A 103 -3.13 -9.45 -9.61
N VAL A 104 -4.14 -10.01 -8.94
CA VAL A 104 -5.41 -10.41 -9.56
C VAL A 104 -6.14 -9.21 -10.18
N SER A 105 -6.18 -8.07 -9.48
CA SER A 105 -6.74 -6.84 -10.05
C SER A 105 -5.99 -6.36 -11.29
N GLN A 106 -4.65 -6.39 -11.28
CA GLN A 106 -3.84 -6.02 -12.44
C GLN A 106 -4.00 -6.99 -13.60
N ILE A 107 -4.12 -8.29 -13.33
CA ILE A 107 -4.41 -9.31 -14.34
C ILE A 107 -5.70 -8.97 -15.09
N GLY A 108 -6.77 -8.59 -14.39
CA GLY A 108 -8.04 -8.24 -15.02
C GLY A 108 -7.95 -7.05 -15.98
N VAL A 109 -7.04 -6.11 -15.70
CA VAL A 109 -6.79 -4.94 -16.56
C VAL A 109 -5.85 -5.26 -17.72
N LEU A 110 -4.77 -6.01 -17.45
CA LEU A 110 -3.73 -6.34 -18.43
C LEU A 110 -4.18 -7.41 -19.44
N CYS A 111 -4.94 -8.39 -18.97
CA CYS A 111 -5.31 -9.59 -19.70
C CYS A 111 -6.83 -9.73 -19.84
N PRO A 112 -7.50 -8.80 -20.55
CA PRO A 112 -8.95 -8.86 -20.70
C PRO A 112 -9.35 -10.05 -21.58
N GLN A 113 -10.17 -10.93 -21.02
CA GLN A 113 -10.83 -12.04 -21.72
C GLN A 113 -9.87 -13.08 -22.32
N THR A 114 -8.70 -13.27 -21.73
CA THR A 114 -7.71 -14.27 -22.18
C THR A 114 -7.80 -15.57 -21.38
N CYS A 115 -7.48 -16.70 -22.01
CA CYS A 115 -7.44 -18.01 -21.34
C CYS A 115 -6.18 -18.25 -20.51
N GLY A 116 -5.28 -17.28 -20.44
CA GLY A 116 -4.10 -17.37 -19.59
C GLY A 116 -3.50 -15.98 -19.36
N GLY A 117 -2.98 -15.79 -18.17
CA GLY A 117 -2.38 -14.54 -17.75
C GLY A 117 -1.44 -14.75 -16.58
N ALA A 118 -0.35 -14.00 -16.57
CA ALA A 118 0.63 -14.00 -15.50
C ALA A 118 1.02 -12.57 -15.14
N VAL A 119 1.11 -12.28 -13.85
CA VAL A 119 1.61 -11.02 -13.31
C VAL A 119 2.61 -11.32 -12.20
N GLN A 120 3.77 -10.67 -12.29
CA GLN A 120 4.79 -10.61 -11.25
C GLN A 120 4.81 -9.20 -10.70
N LEU A 121 4.43 -9.07 -9.43
CA LEU A 121 4.77 -7.90 -8.61
C LEU A 121 6.06 -8.20 -7.83
N GLN A 122 6.63 -7.19 -7.18
CA GLN A 122 7.83 -7.37 -6.36
C GLN A 122 7.63 -8.42 -5.25
N GLY A 123 6.44 -8.46 -4.66
CA GLY A 123 6.12 -9.35 -3.53
C GLY A 123 5.44 -10.66 -3.91
N CYS A 124 4.94 -10.83 -5.13
CA CYS A 124 4.21 -12.05 -5.49
C CYS A 124 4.06 -12.27 -6.99
N TYR A 125 3.83 -13.51 -7.35
CA TYR A 125 3.53 -14.00 -8.68
C TYR A 125 2.14 -14.62 -8.69
N VAL A 126 1.33 -14.32 -9.71
CA VAL A 126 0.05 -14.99 -9.97
C VAL A 126 0.02 -15.40 -11.43
N LYS A 127 -0.33 -16.67 -11.69
CA LYS A 127 -0.53 -17.19 -13.05
C LYS A 127 -1.76 -18.07 -13.11
N TYR A 128 -2.52 -17.92 -14.19
CA TYR A 128 -3.54 -18.86 -14.61
C TYR A 128 -3.36 -19.22 -16.09
N ASP A 129 -3.83 -20.40 -16.48
CA ASP A 129 -3.83 -20.86 -17.86
C ASP A 129 -4.86 -21.99 -18.05
N ASN A 130 -5.33 -22.19 -19.28
CA ASN A 130 -6.12 -23.36 -19.67
C ASN A 130 -5.22 -24.53 -20.12
N ALA A 131 -3.97 -24.26 -20.47
CA ALA A 131 -2.96 -25.29 -20.68
C ALA A 131 -2.34 -25.72 -19.34
N THR A 132 -1.97 -27.00 -19.23
CA THR A 132 -1.30 -27.49 -18.02
C THR A 132 0.10 -26.91 -17.88
N PHE A 133 0.42 -26.39 -16.69
CA PHE A 133 1.75 -25.87 -16.34
C PHE A 133 2.16 -26.18 -14.90
N LEU A 134 1.31 -26.82 -14.10
CA LEU A 134 1.59 -27.15 -12.71
C LEU A 134 2.55 -28.35 -12.65
N GLY A 135 3.63 -28.23 -11.89
CA GLY A 135 4.64 -29.29 -11.73
C GLY A 135 5.46 -29.55 -12.99
N VAL A 136 5.51 -28.59 -13.92
CA VAL A 136 6.29 -28.68 -15.16
C VAL A 136 7.44 -27.68 -15.07
N GLU A 137 8.69 -28.16 -15.15
CA GLU A 137 9.86 -27.29 -15.25
C GLU A 137 9.80 -26.42 -16.51
N ASP A 138 10.01 -25.12 -16.34
CA ASP A 138 10.12 -24.17 -17.44
C ASP A 138 11.16 -23.09 -17.12
N LYS A 139 12.27 -23.12 -17.87
CA LYS A 139 13.44 -22.22 -17.75
C LYS A 139 13.44 -21.13 -18.83
N THR A 140 12.32 -20.90 -19.50
CA THR A 140 12.22 -19.81 -20.48
C THR A 140 12.38 -18.46 -19.79
N VAL A 141 13.21 -17.58 -20.36
CA VAL A 141 13.41 -16.22 -19.83
C VAL A 141 12.14 -15.41 -20.10
N VAL A 142 11.49 -14.93 -19.05
CA VAL A 142 10.28 -14.09 -19.15
C VAL A 142 10.58 -12.61 -18.92
N PHE A 143 11.56 -12.29 -18.08
CA PHE A 143 11.98 -10.92 -17.85
C PHE A 143 13.45 -10.85 -17.44
N LYS A 144 14.16 -9.86 -17.97
CA LYS A 144 15.54 -9.56 -17.61
C LYS A 144 15.72 -8.06 -17.50
N LYS A 145 16.41 -7.60 -16.46
CA LYS A 145 16.82 -6.21 -16.30
C LYS A 145 18.19 -6.16 -15.66
N CYS A 146 19.10 -5.37 -16.22
CA CYS A 146 20.41 -5.12 -15.62
C CYS A 146 20.56 -3.63 -15.34
N GLY A 147 21.19 -3.30 -14.21
CA GLY A 147 21.51 -1.94 -13.85
C GLY A 147 22.69 -1.36 -14.64
N PRO A 148 23.04 -0.08 -14.38
CA PRO A 148 24.26 0.50 -14.95
C PRO A 148 25.50 -0.25 -14.45
N SER A 149 26.53 -0.32 -15.29
CA SER A 149 27.85 -0.83 -14.89
C SER A 149 28.70 0.36 -14.44
N ILE A 150 29.10 0.39 -13.17
CA ILE A 150 29.83 1.52 -12.58
C ILE A 150 31.24 1.06 -12.26
N GLY A 151 32.05 0.90 -13.30
CA GLY A 151 33.45 0.51 -13.17
C GLY A 151 33.64 -0.92 -12.63
N TYR A 152 34.85 -1.45 -12.85
CA TYR A 152 35.24 -2.77 -12.36
C TYR A 152 35.77 -2.64 -10.93
N ASP A 153 34.89 -2.59 -9.94
CA ASP A 153 35.31 -2.96 -8.59
C ASP A 153 35.38 -4.50 -8.52
N THR A 154 36.60 -5.02 -8.64
CA THR A 154 36.88 -6.45 -8.61
C THR A 154 36.45 -7.12 -7.32
N ASP A 155 36.47 -6.39 -6.20
CA ASP A 155 36.10 -6.92 -4.89
C ASP A 155 34.59 -7.08 -4.79
N THR A 156 33.83 -6.07 -5.25
CA THR A 156 32.36 -6.13 -5.30
C THR A 156 31.88 -7.21 -6.27
N LEU A 157 32.51 -7.37 -7.44
CA LEU A 157 32.18 -8.45 -8.38
C LEU A 157 32.49 -9.83 -7.80
N SER A 158 33.63 -9.98 -7.11
CA SER A 158 33.99 -11.23 -6.44
C SER A 158 32.98 -11.57 -5.33
N ARG A 159 32.55 -10.58 -4.56
CA ARG A 159 31.53 -10.73 -3.51
C ARG A 159 30.17 -11.09 -4.09
N ARG A 160 29.76 -10.45 -5.19
CA ARG A 160 28.55 -10.82 -5.93
C ARG A 160 28.62 -12.25 -6.44
N ASP A 161 29.72 -12.65 -7.06
CA ASP A 161 29.86 -13.99 -7.62
C ASP A 161 29.81 -15.07 -6.54
N ALA A 162 30.36 -14.79 -5.36
CA ALA A 162 30.26 -15.63 -4.18
C ALA A 162 28.81 -15.71 -3.65
N VAL A 163 28.11 -14.57 -3.52
CA VAL A 163 26.69 -14.54 -3.09
C VAL A 163 25.82 -15.35 -4.06
N LEU A 164 25.97 -15.12 -5.36
CA LEU A 164 25.22 -15.83 -6.39
C LEU A 164 25.58 -17.33 -6.42
N ALA A 165 26.85 -17.70 -6.21
CA ALA A 165 27.24 -19.11 -6.11
C ALA A 165 26.60 -19.80 -4.89
N ALA A 166 26.50 -19.11 -3.75
CA ALA A 166 25.82 -19.63 -2.57
C ALA A 166 24.32 -19.82 -2.83
N LEU A 167 23.65 -18.88 -3.51
CA LEU A 167 22.24 -19.01 -3.90
C LEU A 167 21.98 -20.14 -4.89
N ALA A 168 22.96 -20.43 -5.75
CA ALA A 168 22.93 -21.55 -6.69
C ALA A 168 23.21 -22.89 -6.02
N SER A 169 23.60 -22.96 -4.75
CA SER A 169 23.78 -24.23 -4.04
C SER A 169 22.45 -24.84 -3.61
N THR A 170 22.44 -26.12 -3.24
CA THR A 170 21.23 -26.81 -2.76
C THR A 170 20.60 -26.07 -1.60
N GLY A 171 19.33 -25.70 -1.75
CA GLY A 171 18.57 -24.99 -0.74
C GLY A 171 17.06 -25.08 -0.97
N GLY A 172 16.30 -24.48 -0.07
CA GLY A 172 14.84 -24.40 -0.19
C GLY A 172 14.36 -23.58 -1.39
N GLN A 173 13.05 -23.43 -1.50
CA GLN A 173 12.39 -22.69 -2.58
C GLN A 173 12.64 -21.18 -2.53
N TYR A 174 12.95 -20.61 -1.36
CA TYR A 174 13.34 -19.21 -1.19
C TYR A 174 14.72 -19.14 -0.55
N ARG A 175 15.64 -18.40 -1.18
CA ARG A 175 17.04 -18.32 -0.79
C ARG A 175 17.46 -16.87 -0.77
N VAL A 176 18.07 -16.46 0.33
CA VAL A 176 18.63 -15.11 0.51
C VAL A 176 20.09 -15.23 0.91
N GLY A 177 20.91 -14.32 0.42
CA GLY A 177 22.34 -14.32 0.69
C GLY A 177 22.91 -12.93 0.57
N GLY A 178 23.99 -12.66 1.30
CA GLY A 178 24.65 -11.38 1.25
C GLY A 178 26.09 -11.46 1.71
N SER A 179 26.89 -10.52 1.21
CA SER A 179 28.27 -10.31 1.61
C SER A 179 28.49 -8.81 1.45
N GLY A 180 28.91 -8.10 2.51
CA GLY A 180 29.01 -6.64 2.58
C GLY A 180 27.78 -5.90 2.04
N ASP A 181 27.97 -4.95 1.11
CA ASP A 181 26.92 -4.23 0.38
C ASP A 181 26.21 -5.02 -0.73
N VAL A 182 26.57 -6.29 -0.99
CA VAL A 182 25.91 -7.11 -2.01
C VAL A 182 24.87 -8.01 -1.35
N GLN A 183 23.65 -7.97 -1.90
CA GLN A 183 22.54 -8.83 -1.50
C GLN A 183 22.00 -9.56 -2.73
N GLY A 184 21.51 -10.78 -2.53
CA GLY A 184 20.87 -11.55 -3.57
C GLY A 184 19.75 -12.42 -3.05
N VAL A 185 18.80 -12.69 -3.95
CA VAL A 185 17.62 -13.52 -3.69
C VAL A 185 17.43 -14.45 -4.87
N ALA A 186 17.14 -15.72 -4.59
CA ALA A 186 16.65 -16.67 -5.59
C ALA A 186 15.38 -17.33 -5.07
N GLN A 187 14.40 -17.50 -5.95
CA GLN A 187 13.15 -18.13 -5.57
C GLN A 187 12.58 -18.99 -6.70
N CYS A 188 12.10 -20.17 -6.34
CA CYS A 188 11.34 -21.06 -7.21
C CYS A 188 9.85 -20.93 -6.93
N VAL A 189 9.02 -21.18 -7.95
CA VAL A 189 7.59 -21.38 -7.75
C VAL A 189 7.39 -22.72 -7.02
N GLY A 190 6.47 -22.74 -6.05
CA GLY A 190 6.30 -23.86 -5.12
C GLY A 190 5.79 -25.16 -5.74
N ASP A 191 5.46 -25.16 -7.04
CA ASP A 191 5.04 -26.37 -7.76
C ASP A 191 6.22 -27.19 -8.30
N LEU A 192 7.44 -26.67 -8.25
CA LEU A 192 8.65 -27.42 -8.62
C LEU A 192 9.10 -28.38 -7.51
N SER A 193 9.61 -29.55 -7.92
CA SER A 193 10.34 -30.44 -7.03
C SER A 193 11.67 -29.82 -6.57
N PRO A 194 12.32 -30.33 -5.50
CA PRO A 194 13.61 -29.81 -5.05
C PRO A 194 14.71 -29.85 -6.13
N GLY A 195 14.71 -30.87 -6.99
CA GLY A 195 15.66 -31.00 -8.10
C GLY A 195 15.41 -29.96 -9.19
N GLU A 196 14.16 -29.83 -9.65
CA GLU A 196 13.79 -28.83 -10.67
C GLU A 196 14.00 -27.39 -10.18
N CYS A 197 13.73 -27.13 -8.90
CA CYS A 197 14.01 -25.83 -8.30
C CYS A 197 15.52 -25.53 -8.31
N GLN A 198 16.33 -26.53 -7.95
CA GLN A 198 17.78 -26.40 -7.96
C GLN A 198 18.32 -26.14 -9.36
N ASP A 199 17.81 -26.85 -10.37
CA ASP A 199 18.20 -26.68 -11.78
C ASP A 199 17.75 -25.32 -12.33
N CYS A 200 16.51 -24.91 -12.06
CA CYS A 200 15.98 -23.61 -12.48
C CYS A 200 16.76 -22.45 -11.85
N ALA A 201 16.96 -22.47 -10.52
CA ALA A 201 17.70 -21.43 -9.82
C ALA A 201 19.15 -21.32 -10.32
N SER A 202 19.80 -22.45 -10.58
CA SER A 202 21.16 -22.48 -11.13
C SER A 202 21.23 -21.87 -12.53
N ASP A 203 20.25 -22.18 -13.40
CA ASP A 203 20.16 -21.60 -14.76
C ASP A 203 19.90 -20.09 -14.71
N ALA A 204 18.96 -19.64 -13.87
CA ALA A 204 18.66 -18.23 -13.67
C ALA A 204 19.90 -17.46 -13.18
N ILE A 205 20.64 -18.03 -12.23
CA ILE A 205 21.88 -17.42 -11.70
C ILE A 205 22.99 -17.41 -12.75
N GLY A 206 23.14 -18.50 -13.52
CA GLY A 206 24.11 -18.58 -14.61
C GLY A 206 23.88 -17.48 -15.65
N ARG A 207 22.63 -17.31 -16.11
CA ARG A 207 22.24 -16.24 -17.03
C ARG A 207 22.38 -14.86 -16.41
N LEU A 208 22.05 -14.71 -15.13
CA LEU A 208 22.19 -13.44 -14.41
C LEU A 208 23.65 -12.98 -14.38
N LYS A 209 24.59 -13.90 -14.15
CA LYS A 209 26.03 -13.63 -14.21
C LYS A 209 26.51 -13.28 -15.63
N SER A 210 26.12 -14.06 -16.63
CA SER A 210 26.57 -13.84 -18.01
C SER A 210 26.01 -12.54 -18.61
N ASP A 211 24.76 -12.24 -18.34
CA ASP A 211 24.03 -11.19 -19.04
C ASP A 211 24.14 -9.83 -18.35
N CYS A 212 24.24 -9.80 -17.02
CA CYS A 212 24.35 -8.55 -16.26
C CYS A 212 25.79 -8.16 -15.91
N GLY A 213 26.80 -8.94 -16.31
CA GLY A 213 28.19 -8.47 -16.46
C GLY A 213 28.75 -7.75 -15.23
N GLY A 214 28.93 -6.43 -15.31
CA GLY A 214 29.42 -5.58 -14.21
C GLY A 214 28.34 -4.70 -13.57
N ALA A 215 27.06 -5.00 -13.78
CA ALA A 215 25.95 -4.17 -13.33
C ALA A 215 25.83 -4.14 -11.80
N ILE A 216 25.38 -3.00 -11.26
CA ILE A 216 25.14 -2.84 -9.81
C ILE A 216 23.85 -3.52 -9.31
N PHE A 217 22.97 -3.93 -10.21
CA PHE A 217 21.87 -4.83 -9.90
C PHE A 217 21.54 -5.65 -11.13
N GLY A 218 20.88 -6.78 -10.92
CA GLY A 218 20.38 -7.60 -12.00
C GLY A 218 19.18 -8.41 -11.57
N ASP A 219 18.21 -8.48 -12.47
CA ASP A 219 17.00 -9.28 -12.39
C ASP A 219 16.98 -10.30 -13.52
N MET A 220 16.84 -11.57 -13.17
CA MET A 220 16.63 -12.67 -14.12
C MET A 220 15.42 -13.48 -13.67
N PHE A 221 14.32 -13.37 -14.41
CA PHE A 221 13.10 -14.13 -14.17
C PHE A 221 12.93 -15.15 -15.30
N LEU A 222 12.90 -16.42 -14.90
CA LEU A 222 12.47 -17.53 -15.72
C LEU A 222 11.00 -17.83 -15.42
N ALA A 223 10.35 -18.65 -16.24
CA ALA A 223 8.93 -18.97 -16.07
C ALA A 223 8.59 -19.63 -14.73
N LYS A 224 9.54 -20.35 -14.09
CA LYS A 224 9.33 -21.06 -12.81
C LYS A 224 10.27 -20.69 -11.67
N CYS A 225 11.19 -19.75 -11.88
CA CYS A 225 12.05 -19.25 -10.82
C CYS A 225 12.64 -17.90 -11.20
N TYR A 226 13.22 -17.20 -10.25
CA TYR A 226 13.99 -16.00 -10.50
C TYR A 226 15.24 -15.95 -9.65
N ALA A 227 16.21 -15.15 -10.09
CA ALA A 227 17.38 -14.74 -9.33
C ALA A 227 17.57 -13.23 -9.49
N ARG A 228 17.89 -12.57 -8.38
CA ARG A 228 18.12 -11.13 -8.32
C ARG A 228 19.33 -10.83 -7.46
N TYR A 229 20.06 -9.78 -7.79
CA TYR A 229 21.06 -9.19 -6.89
C TYR A 229 21.05 -7.67 -6.98
N GLN A 230 21.51 -7.04 -5.91
CA GLN A 230 21.74 -5.60 -5.85
C GLN A 230 22.98 -5.31 -5.00
N THR A 231 23.70 -4.26 -5.36
CA THR A 231 24.75 -3.65 -4.54
C THR A 231 24.21 -2.42 -3.81
N GLY A 232 24.91 -1.93 -2.79
CA GLY A 232 24.44 -0.83 -1.93
C GLY A 232 24.16 0.47 -2.69
N ASP A 233 24.81 0.67 -3.84
CA ASP A 233 24.64 1.85 -4.70
C ASP A 233 23.32 1.86 -5.50
N SER A 234 22.59 0.75 -5.57
CA SER A 234 21.33 0.64 -6.33
C SER A 234 20.23 1.62 -5.91
N HIS A 235 20.19 2.02 -4.63
CA HIS A 235 19.27 3.04 -4.13
C HIS A 235 19.53 4.43 -4.73
N ILE A 236 20.76 4.73 -5.15
CA ILE A 236 21.15 6.03 -5.72
C ILE A 236 20.64 6.15 -7.17
N TYR A 237 20.64 5.06 -7.93
CA TYR A 237 20.25 5.05 -9.35
C TYR A 237 18.75 4.83 -9.58
N SER A 238 18.02 4.37 -8.56
CA SER A 238 16.55 4.25 -8.61
C SER A 238 15.83 5.60 -8.62
N ASN A 239 16.56 6.70 -8.36
CA ASN A 239 16.03 8.07 -8.34
C ASN A 239 16.26 8.85 -9.66
N GLY A 240 16.80 8.18 -10.69
CA GLY A 240 17.30 8.83 -11.92
C GLY A 240 16.37 8.77 -13.12
N HIS A 241 15.04 8.81 -12.96
CA HIS A 241 14.14 9.14 -14.07
C HIS A 241 12.77 9.62 -13.55
N HIS A 242 12.75 10.82 -12.99
CA HIS A 242 11.54 11.63 -12.95
C HIS A 242 11.86 12.97 -13.61
N ASP A 243 11.18 13.23 -14.73
CA ASP A 243 11.08 14.56 -15.31
C ASP A 243 10.74 15.59 -14.23
N HIS A 244 11.35 16.77 -14.35
CA HIS A 244 11.19 17.92 -13.47
C HIS A 244 9.70 18.28 -13.26
N ILE A 245 9.09 17.74 -12.21
CA ILE A 245 8.02 18.40 -11.46
C ILE A 245 8.48 18.40 -10.01
N SER A 246 8.86 19.57 -9.51
CA SER A 246 9.27 19.78 -8.13
C SER A 246 8.08 19.59 -7.18
N SER A 247 7.81 18.36 -6.78
CA SER A 247 6.94 18.06 -5.64
C SER A 247 7.81 17.89 -4.40
N ASN A 248 8.05 19.02 -3.73
CA ASN A 248 8.45 19.02 -2.33
C ASN A 248 7.25 18.55 -1.48
N GLU A 249 6.87 17.28 -1.59
CA GLU A 249 5.59 16.74 -1.10
C GLU A 249 5.66 16.13 0.30
N GLY A 250 6.85 15.90 0.84
CA GLY A 250 7.02 15.60 2.26
C GLY A 250 6.76 16.83 3.12
N GLU A 251 7.53 17.90 2.90
CA GLU A 251 7.47 19.12 3.72
C GLU A 251 6.19 19.95 3.49
N LYS A 252 5.67 20.02 2.25
CA LYS A 252 4.42 20.76 1.99
C LYS A 252 3.21 20.08 2.60
N THR A 253 3.18 18.75 2.66
CA THR A 253 2.05 18.01 3.25
C THR A 253 2.00 18.24 4.76
N PHE A 254 3.15 18.24 5.45
CA PHE A 254 3.19 18.62 6.87
C PHE A 254 2.76 20.07 7.10
N ALA A 255 3.21 21.01 6.27
CA ALA A 255 2.83 22.42 6.38
C ALA A 255 1.31 22.64 6.16
N ILE A 256 0.71 21.93 5.21
CA ILE A 256 -0.74 22.01 4.93
C ILE A 256 -1.55 21.39 6.07
N ILE A 257 -1.11 20.24 6.62
CA ILE A 257 -1.80 19.58 7.74
C ILE A 257 -1.74 20.44 9.01
N ILE A 258 -0.56 21.01 9.34
CA ILE A 258 -0.42 21.93 10.48
C ILE A 258 -1.27 23.20 10.27
N GLY A 259 -1.30 23.74 9.05
CA GLY A 259 -2.13 24.89 8.69
C GLY A 259 -3.62 24.63 8.85
N LEU A 260 -4.11 23.47 8.38
CA LEU A 260 -5.51 23.08 8.52
C LEU A 260 -5.89 22.84 9.99
N LEU A 261 -5.03 22.20 10.78
CA LEU A 261 -5.26 21.98 12.20
C LEU A 261 -5.32 23.29 12.99
N ALA A 262 -4.37 24.21 12.74
CA ALA A 262 -4.37 25.53 13.35
C ALA A 262 -5.60 26.34 12.95
N GLY A 263 -5.99 26.28 11.66
CA GLY A 263 -7.19 26.94 11.14
C GLY A 263 -8.48 26.42 11.78
N VAL A 264 -8.63 25.09 11.91
CA VAL A 264 -9.79 24.47 12.57
C VAL A 264 -9.84 24.83 14.06
N ALA A 265 -8.70 24.83 14.75
CA ALA A 265 -8.63 25.22 16.16
C ALA A 265 -9.04 26.69 16.36
N LEU A 266 -8.53 27.61 15.53
CA LEU A 266 -8.90 29.03 15.57
C LEU A 266 -10.39 29.25 15.24
N LEU A 267 -10.93 28.50 14.28
CA LEU A 267 -12.34 28.58 13.93
C LEU A 267 -13.26 28.09 15.07
N ILE A 268 -12.87 27.02 15.78
CA ILE A 268 -13.59 26.56 16.97
C ILE A 268 -13.54 27.59 18.11
N ILE A 269 -12.38 28.23 18.34
CA ILE A 269 -12.22 29.30 19.34
C ILE A 269 -13.08 30.51 18.95
N PHE A 270 -13.09 30.90 17.69
CA PHE A 270 -13.91 32.00 17.19
C PHE A 270 -15.41 31.70 17.33
N LEU A 271 -15.86 30.49 16.98
CA LEU A 271 -17.25 30.07 17.13
C LEU A 271 -17.68 29.96 18.60
N THR A 272 -16.78 29.55 19.50
CA THR A 272 -17.06 29.56 20.95
C THR A 272 -17.13 30.98 21.50
N PHE A 273 -16.30 31.90 21.00
CA PHE A 273 -16.37 33.32 21.33
C PHE A 273 -17.68 33.94 20.82
N ILE A 274 -18.07 33.69 19.57
CA ILE A 274 -19.38 34.13 19.03
C ILE A 274 -20.53 33.53 19.83
N ARG A 275 -20.48 32.24 20.20
CA ARG A 275 -21.51 31.63 21.05
C ARG A 275 -21.56 32.27 22.44
N LYS A 276 -20.41 32.65 23.00
CA LYS A 276 -20.32 33.37 24.28
C LYS A 276 -20.84 34.80 24.16
N VAL A 277 -20.53 35.51 23.08
CA VAL A 277 -21.03 36.86 22.76
C VAL A 277 -22.53 36.83 22.47
N ASN A 278 -23.04 35.83 21.74
CA ASN A 278 -24.48 35.67 21.49
C ASN A 278 -25.22 35.32 22.78
N LYS A 279 -24.63 34.49 23.66
CA LYS A 279 -25.16 34.28 25.01
C LYS A 279 -25.12 35.55 25.86
N LEU A 280 -24.05 36.35 25.77
CA LEU A 280 -23.91 37.62 26.50
C LEU A 280 -24.87 38.68 25.96
N HIS A 281 -25.06 38.76 24.64
CA HIS A 281 -26.01 39.67 23.99
C HIS A 281 -27.45 39.25 24.29
N MET A 282 -27.76 37.95 24.35
CA MET A 282 -29.05 37.44 24.82
C MET A 282 -29.25 37.73 26.32
N PHE A 283 -28.22 37.58 27.16
CA PHE A 283 -28.30 37.91 28.58
C PHE A 283 -28.51 39.42 28.81
N VAL A 284 -27.81 40.28 28.05
CA VAL A 284 -27.97 41.75 28.06
C VAL A 284 -29.32 42.18 27.50
N LYS A 285 -29.85 41.51 26.47
CA LYS A 285 -31.20 41.80 25.96
C LYS A 285 -32.25 41.44 27.00
N VAL A 286 -32.12 40.29 27.67
CA VAL A 286 -33.05 39.83 28.72
C VAL A 286 -32.98 40.72 29.95
N THR A 287 -31.79 41.10 30.44
CA THR A 287 -31.65 42.03 31.58
C THR A 287 -32.04 43.46 31.21
N GLY A 288 -31.78 43.92 29.98
CA GLY A 288 -32.19 45.22 29.47
C GLY A 288 -33.71 45.36 29.28
N THR A 289 -34.40 44.31 28.84
CA THR A 289 -35.86 44.27 28.82
C THR A 289 -36.48 44.19 30.21
N ALA A 290 -35.85 43.46 31.15
CA ALA A 290 -36.32 43.36 32.53
C ALA A 290 -36.16 44.70 33.29
N LEU A 291 -35.07 45.44 33.07
CA LEU A 291 -34.84 46.75 33.70
C LEU A 291 -35.78 47.84 33.16
N ASN A 292 -36.13 47.79 31.87
CA ASN A 292 -37.12 48.69 31.28
C ASN A 292 -38.56 48.32 31.71
N PHE A 293 -38.87 47.04 31.94
CA PHE A 293 -40.16 46.61 32.46
C PHE A 293 -40.35 47.00 33.94
N MET A 294 -39.28 46.96 34.75
CA MET A 294 -39.32 47.38 36.16
C MET A 294 -39.41 48.91 36.32
N LYS A 295 -38.76 49.70 35.45
CA LYS A 295 -38.93 51.16 35.39
C LYS A 295 -40.29 51.60 34.85
N PHE A 296 -40.92 50.82 33.97
CA PHE A 296 -42.28 51.07 33.50
C PHE A 296 -43.33 50.81 34.60
N LEU A 297 -43.10 49.81 35.47
CA LEU A 297 -43.95 49.54 36.63
C LEU A 297 -43.78 50.59 37.76
N GLU A 298 -42.57 51.13 37.99
CA GLU A 298 -42.39 52.26 38.93
C GLU A 298 -43.06 53.55 38.44
N TRP A 299 -43.08 53.80 37.12
CA TRP A 299 -43.71 54.99 36.55
C TRP A 299 -45.25 54.97 36.64
N PHE A 300 -45.88 53.79 36.57
CA PHE A 300 -47.32 53.64 36.80
C PHE A 300 -47.74 53.72 38.27
N ALA A 301 -46.82 53.52 39.22
CA ALA A 301 -47.13 53.60 40.65
C ALA A 301 -47.12 55.04 41.21
N PHE A 302 -46.46 56.00 40.56
CA PHE A 302 -46.29 57.36 41.12
C PHE A 302 -46.45 58.51 40.12
N GLY A 303 -47.32 58.35 39.12
CA GLY A 303 -47.97 59.49 38.48
C GLY A 303 -49.18 59.96 39.30
N GLY A 304 -48.95 60.66 40.43
CA GLY A 304 -50.03 61.26 41.21
C GLY A 304 -49.61 61.94 42.52
N SER A 305 -49.53 63.27 42.49
CA SER A 305 -49.53 64.21 43.63
C SER A 305 -48.26 64.43 44.46
N PHE A 306 -47.59 65.56 44.12
CA PHE A 306 -47.21 66.64 45.04
C PHE A 306 -47.37 66.38 46.55
N ALA A 307 -46.25 66.30 47.30
CA ALA A 307 -46.16 66.82 48.66
C ALA A 307 -44.72 66.83 49.23
N TYR A 308 -44.27 68.02 49.67
CA TYR A 308 -43.23 68.31 50.68
C TYR A 308 -41.76 67.92 50.39
N LEU A 309 -40.70 68.62 50.81
CA LEU A 309 -40.36 70.00 51.20
C LEU A 309 -38.91 69.90 51.74
N PHE A 310 -38.12 70.98 51.63
CA PHE A 310 -36.87 71.26 52.38
C PHE A 310 -35.62 70.41 52.03
N PHE A 311 -34.38 70.88 52.05
CA PHE A 311 -33.67 72.19 52.02
C PHE A 311 -32.17 71.81 52.10
N PHE A 312 -31.28 72.62 51.49
CA PHE A 312 -29.88 72.96 51.91
C PHE A 312 -28.91 71.83 52.34
N SER A 313 -27.59 71.89 52.17
CA SER A 313 -26.61 72.82 51.61
C SER A 313 -25.27 72.18 51.97
N GLN A 314 -24.42 71.87 51.00
CA GLN A 314 -23.00 72.26 50.90
C GLN A 314 -22.37 71.53 49.70
#